data_AF-A0A6V7Y7G4-F1
#
_entry.id   AF-A0A6V7Y7G4-F1
#
_cell.length_a   1.000
_cell.length_b   1.000
_cell.length_c   1.000
_cell.angle_alpha   90.00
_cell.angle_beta   90.00
_cell.angle_gamma   90.00
#
_symmetry.space_group_name_H-M   'P 1'
#
loop_
_entity.id
_entity.type
_entity.pdbx_description
1 polymer ?
#
loop_
_entity_poly.entity_id
_entity_poly.type
_entity_poly.pdbx_seq_one_letter_code
_entity_poly.pdbx_strand_id
1 'polypeptide(L)'
;MKFFSGKEEKVGNFPVRMLVILVKLCKVLETKKQLISNMISMNDCAERMNLFGGKYPHEFKIKFAQIILDLETVNKLLESYMSSIHLHYNALIPHLSNPTPMDRPEIFRKTCNTHAFQIVKHCNSELNVRNKRILHLITSLISLLLQLRTIGAEKKRLSPLDSQIFAESLKQIRLHIAPKNAAAFQDYIEVHMKQILKMTKQ
;
A
#
# COMPACT_ATOMS: atom_id res chain seq x y z
N MET A 1 -9.57 -24.63 26.40
CA MET A 1 -8.51 -23.75 25.87
C MET A 1 -7.17 -24.44 26.10
N LYS A 2 -6.68 -25.21 25.13
CA LYS A 2 -5.41 -25.96 25.24
C LYS A 2 -4.38 -25.29 24.33
N PHE A 3 -3.38 -24.68 24.95
CA PHE A 3 -2.10 -24.36 24.31
C PHE A 3 -1.48 -25.69 23.88
N PHE A 4 -1.33 -25.92 22.57
CA PHE A 4 -0.63 -27.11 22.08
C PHE A 4 0.80 -26.74 21.74
N SER A 5 1.68 -27.22 22.61
CA SER A 5 3.09 -27.49 22.35
C SER A 5 3.20 -28.54 21.25
N GLY A 6 3.71 -28.13 20.09
CA GLY A 6 4.10 -29.01 19.01
C GLY A 6 5.13 -28.27 18.19
N LYS A 7 6.33 -28.85 18.00
CA LYS A 7 7.37 -28.31 17.13
C LYS A 7 6.70 -27.92 15.80
N GLU A 8 6.75 -26.65 15.42
CA GLU A 8 6.18 -26.21 14.15
C GLU A 8 6.75 -27.09 13.04
N GLU A 9 5.88 -27.83 12.37
CA GLU A 9 6.27 -28.65 11.23
C GLU A 9 6.81 -27.71 10.15
N LYS A 10 8.04 -27.97 9.69
CA LYS A 10 8.76 -27.11 8.75
C LYS A 10 9.16 -27.91 7.53
N VAL A 11 9.10 -27.26 6.37
CA VAL A 11 9.71 -27.74 5.13
C VAL A 11 10.79 -26.74 4.76
N GLY A 12 12.06 -27.18 4.87
CA GLY A 12 13.20 -26.28 4.85
C GLY A 12 13.15 -25.29 6.02
N ASN A 13 13.35 -24.00 5.72
CA ASN A 13 13.32 -22.92 6.72
C ASN A 13 11.91 -22.32 6.94
N PHE A 14 10.86 -22.88 6.32
CA PHE A 14 9.52 -22.31 6.33
C PHE A 14 8.52 -23.17 7.12
N PRO A 15 7.65 -22.54 7.94
CA PRO A 15 6.55 -23.25 8.60
C PRO A 15 5.56 -23.82 7.57
N VAL A 16 5.23 -25.10 7.68
CA VAL A 16 4.27 -25.80 6.80
C VAL A 16 2.93 -25.07 6.76
N ARG A 17 2.47 -24.55 7.91
CA ARG A 17 1.22 -23.78 7.98
C ARG A 17 1.21 -22.56 7.04
N MET A 18 2.34 -21.85 6.93
CA MET A 18 2.46 -20.71 6.00
C MET A 18 2.39 -21.18 4.55
N LEU A 19 3.08 -22.27 4.21
CA LEU A 19 3.06 -22.85 2.86
C LEU A 19 1.65 -23.29 2.46
N VAL A 20 0.91 -23.92 3.38
CA VAL A 20 -0.49 -24.31 3.16
C VAL A 20 -1.37 -23.07 2.91
N ILE A 21 -1.17 -21.98 3.66
CA ILE A 21 -1.93 -20.74 3.45
C ILE A 21 -1.58 -20.12 2.09
N LEU A 22 -0.31 -20.13 1.67
CA LEU A 22 0.11 -19.65 0.36
C LEU A 22 -0.54 -20.44 -0.79
N VAL A 23 -0.55 -21.77 -0.70
CA VAL A 23 -1.22 -22.63 -1.70
C VAL A 23 -2.72 -22.33 -1.75
N LYS A 24 -3.37 -22.17 -0.59
CA LYS A 24 -4.79 -21.80 -0.51
C LYS A 24 -5.04 -20.42 -1.11
N LEU A 25 -4.19 -19.43 -0.85
CA LEU A 25 -4.29 -18.10 -1.44
C LEU A 25 -4.20 -18.16 -2.97
N CYS A 26 -3.23 -18.88 -3.51
CA CYS A 26 -3.10 -19.06 -4.96
C CYS A 26 -4.38 -19.68 -5.55
N LYS A 27 -4.94 -20.71 -4.91
CA LYS A 27 -6.18 -21.33 -5.36
C LYS A 27 -7.36 -20.35 -5.36
N VAL A 28 -7.51 -19.55 -4.30
CA VAL A 28 -8.56 -18.53 -4.19
C VAL A 28 -8.39 -17.44 -5.25
N LEU A 29 -7.15 -17.03 -5.56
CA LEU A 29 -6.86 -16.08 -6.63
C LEU A 29 -7.29 -16.63 -7.99
N GLU A 30 -7.00 -17.89 -8.30
CA GLU A 30 -7.44 -18.51 -9.55
C GLU A 30 -8.97 -18.61 -9.64
N THR A 31 -9.65 -18.97 -8.55
CA THR A 31 -11.12 -18.95 -8.50
C THR A 31 -11.67 -17.53 -8.71
N LYS A 32 -11.06 -16.50 -8.10
CA LYS A 32 -11.46 -15.10 -8.31
C LYS A 32 -11.32 -14.69 -9.78
N LYS A 33 -10.21 -15.07 -10.43
CA LYS A 33 -10.00 -14.78 -11.86
C LYS A 33 -11.09 -15.41 -12.74
N GLN A 34 -11.46 -16.66 -12.46
CA GLN A 34 -12.55 -17.34 -13.17
C GLN A 34 -13.89 -16.63 -12.98
N LEU A 35 -14.24 -16.24 -11.75
CA LEU A 35 -15.48 -15.51 -11.47
C LEU A 35 -15.51 -14.15 -12.18
N ILE A 36 -14.40 -13.41 -12.19
CA ILE A 36 -14.29 -12.13 -12.94
C ILE A 36 -14.48 -12.38 -14.43
N SER A 37 -13.85 -13.41 -15.00
CA SER A 37 -14.04 -13.77 -16.42
C SER A 37 -15.50 -14.09 -16.74
N ASN A 38 -16.19 -14.82 -15.86
CA ASN A 38 -17.61 -15.15 -16.02
C ASN A 38 -18.47 -13.89 -15.93
N MET A 39 -18.16 -12.98 -15.00
CA MET A 39 -18.87 -11.71 -14.85
C MET A 39 -18.72 -10.82 -16.09
N ILE A 40 -17.52 -10.74 -16.67
CA ILE A 40 -17.27 -10.01 -17.92
C ILE A 40 -18.12 -10.62 -19.05
N SER A 41 -18.09 -11.94 -19.22
CA SER A 41 -18.91 -12.62 -20.24
C SER A 41 -20.42 -12.41 -20.04
N MET A 42 -20.89 -12.39 -18.79
CA MET A 42 -22.29 -12.06 -18.50
C MET A 42 -22.61 -10.60 -18.79
N ASN A 43 -21.71 -9.66 -18.51
CA ASN A 43 -21.89 -8.26 -18.87
C ASN A 43 -21.99 -8.09 -20.40
N ASP A 44 -21.12 -8.76 -21.17
CA ASP A 44 -21.20 -8.74 -22.64
C ASP A 44 -22.56 -9.25 -23.14
N CYS A 45 -23.08 -10.32 -22.53
CA CYS A 45 -24.42 -10.83 -22.82
C CYS A 45 -25.51 -9.81 -22.45
N ALA A 46 -25.39 -9.15 -21.30
CA ALA A 46 -26.34 -8.14 -20.84
C ALA A 46 -26.36 -6.92 -21.78
N GLU A 47 -25.20 -6.46 -22.25
CA GLU A 47 -25.09 -5.38 -23.22
C GLU A 47 -25.79 -5.74 -24.52
N ARG A 48 -25.55 -6.95 -25.06
CA ARG A 48 -26.25 -7.44 -26.25
C ARG A 48 -27.76 -7.50 -26.08
N MET A 49 -28.26 -7.98 -24.94
CA MET A 49 -29.70 -8.02 -24.65
C MET A 49 -30.30 -6.61 -24.55
N ASN A 50 -29.55 -5.66 -24.02
CA ASN A 50 -30.00 -4.28 -23.87
C ASN A 50 -30.17 -3.58 -25.23
N LEU A 51 -29.37 -3.93 -26.24
CA LEU A 51 -29.52 -3.39 -27.61
C LEU A 51 -30.88 -3.69 -28.23
N PHE A 52 -31.52 -4.79 -27.84
CA PHE A 52 -32.85 -5.18 -28.33
C PHE A 52 -33.99 -4.62 -27.46
N GLY A 53 -33.70 -3.75 -26.47
CA GLY A 53 -34.71 -3.11 -25.61
C GLY A 53 -35.49 -4.08 -24.71
N GLY A 54 -35.01 -5.31 -24.53
CA GLY A 54 -35.68 -6.35 -23.76
C GLY A 54 -35.38 -6.28 -22.26
N LYS A 55 -36.35 -6.70 -21.42
CA LYS A 55 -36.11 -6.92 -19.98
C LYS A 55 -35.22 -8.16 -19.78
N TYR A 56 -34.26 -8.09 -18.86
CA TYR A 56 -33.41 -9.26 -18.54
C TYR A 56 -34.24 -10.44 -17.99
N PRO A 57 -34.04 -11.67 -18.49
CA PRO A 57 -34.67 -12.87 -17.97
C PRO A 57 -34.40 -13.07 -16.47
N HIS A 58 -35.35 -13.63 -15.74
CA HIS A 58 -35.20 -13.84 -14.30
C HIS A 58 -34.01 -14.76 -13.97
N GLU A 59 -33.85 -15.84 -14.74
CA GLU A 59 -32.72 -16.78 -14.59
C GLU A 59 -31.36 -16.09 -14.79
N PHE A 60 -31.28 -15.14 -15.73
CA PHE A 60 -30.07 -14.35 -15.95
C PHE A 60 -29.73 -13.51 -14.71
N LYS A 61 -30.72 -12.85 -14.11
CA LYS A 61 -30.54 -12.06 -12.89
C LYS A 61 -30.07 -12.91 -11.72
N ILE A 62 -30.62 -14.12 -11.56
CA ILE A 62 -30.19 -15.07 -10.51
C ILE A 62 -28.72 -15.45 -10.72
N LYS A 63 -28.34 -15.85 -11.93
CA LYS A 63 -26.95 -16.22 -12.25
C LYS A 63 -25.98 -15.07 -11.99
N PHE A 64 -26.36 -13.85 -12.38
CA PHE A 64 -25.53 -12.66 -12.17
C PHE A 64 -25.37 -12.34 -10.68
N ALA A 65 -26.46 -12.39 -9.91
CA ALA A 65 -26.44 -12.19 -8.46
C ALA A 65 -25.56 -13.24 -7.77
N GLN A 66 -25.63 -14.51 -8.18
CA GLN A 66 -24.80 -15.56 -7.62
C GLN A 66 -23.31 -15.28 -7.82
N ILE A 67 -22.89 -14.86 -9.02
CA ILE A 67 -21.47 -14.51 -9.28
C ILE A 67 -21.00 -13.37 -8.37
N ILE A 68 -21.85 -12.37 -8.12
CA ILE A 68 -21.53 -11.26 -7.22
C ILE A 68 -21.34 -11.76 -5.79
N LEU A 69 -22.25 -12.62 -5.29
CA LEU A 69 -22.15 -13.19 -3.95
C LEU A 69 -20.91 -14.09 -3.78
N ASP A 70 -20.60 -14.88 -4.81
CA ASP A 70 -19.41 -15.72 -4.83
C ASP A 70 -18.13 -14.86 -4.85
N LEU A 71 -18.12 -13.76 -5.62
CA LEU A 71 -17.03 -12.78 -5.62
C LEU A 71 -16.82 -12.14 -4.24
N GLU A 72 -17.90 -11.77 -3.56
CA GLU A 72 -17.83 -11.20 -2.21
C GLU A 72 -17.24 -12.23 -1.22
N THR A 73 -17.68 -13.47 -1.30
CA THR A 73 -17.18 -14.58 -0.47
C THR A 73 -15.69 -14.82 -0.71
N VAL A 74 -15.28 -14.87 -1.97
CA VAL A 74 -13.88 -15.03 -2.37
C VAL A 74 -13.03 -13.84 -1.92
N ASN A 75 -13.55 -12.61 -1.95
CA ASN A 75 -12.85 -11.43 -1.43
C ASN A 75 -12.61 -11.53 0.08
N LYS A 76 -13.63 -11.90 0.85
CA LYS A 76 -13.51 -12.09 2.31
C LYS A 76 -12.48 -13.18 2.64
N LEU A 77 -12.47 -14.28 1.88
CA LEU A 77 -11.51 -15.36 2.06
C LEU A 77 -10.08 -14.93 1.69
N LEU A 78 -9.93 -14.17 0.61
CA LEU A 78 -8.64 -13.61 0.18
C LEU A 78 -8.06 -12.68 1.25
N GLU A 79 -8.87 -11.78 1.80
CA GLU A 79 -8.46 -10.89 2.91
C GLU A 79 -7.97 -11.69 4.11
N SER A 80 -8.71 -12.73 4.53
CA SER A 80 -8.32 -13.59 5.64
C SER A 80 -6.97 -14.29 5.43
N TYR A 81 -6.73 -14.83 4.23
CA TYR A 81 -5.44 -15.44 3.90
C TYR A 81 -4.31 -14.42 3.81
N MET A 82 -4.55 -13.24 3.23
CA MET A 82 -3.57 -12.15 3.17
C MET A 82 -3.18 -11.67 4.57
N SER A 83 -4.15 -11.48 5.48
CA SER A 83 -3.86 -11.14 6.88
C SER A 83 -3.05 -12.21 7.59
N SER A 84 -3.36 -13.49 7.35
CA SER A 84 -2.61 -14.62 7.93
C SER A 84 -1.18 -14.69 7.41
N ILE A 85 -0.97 -14.48 6.10
CA ILE A 85 0.36 -14.41 5.49
C ILE A 85 1.13 -13.22 6.05
N HIS A 86 0.50 -12.06 6.21
CA HIS A 86 1.16 -10.88 6.77
C HIS A 86 1.67 -11.14 8.20
N LEU A 87 0.88 -11.85 9.02
CA LEU A 87 1.29 -12.27 10.37
C LEU A 87 2.51 -13.21 10.33
N HIS A 88 2.48 -14.23 9.47
CA HIS A 88 3.61 -15.16 9.31
C HIS A 88 4.85 -14.47 8.74
N TYR A 89 4.68 -13.58 7.77
CA TYR A 89 5.74 -12.77 7.18
C TYR A 89 6.43 -11.93 8.25
N ASN A 90 5.67 -11.16 9.05
CA ASN A 90 6.21 -10.33 10.12
C ASN A 90 7.00 -11.13 11.17
N ALA A 91 6.57 -12.37 11.46
CA ALA A 91 7.30 -13.28 12.35
C ALA A 91 8.62 -13.79 11.74
N LEU A 92 8.71 -13.89 10.41
CA LEU A 92 9.90 -14.35 9.69
C LEU A 92 10.91 -13.23 9.40
N ILE A 93 10.49 -11.96 9.28
CA ILE A 93 11.39 -10.83 8.97
C ILE A 93 12.64 -10.79 9.87
N PRO A 94 12.56 -10.94 11.21
CA PRO A 94 13.74 -10.89 12.08
C PRO A 94 14.77 -12.00 11.78
N HIS A 95 14.35 -13.09 11.13
CA HIS A 95 15.18 -14.25 10.85
C HIS A 95 15.73 -14.29 9.41
N LEU A 96 15.22 -13.44 8.50
CA LEU A 96 15.54 -13.51 7.07
C LEU A 96 16.74 -12.66 6.64
N SER A 97 17.13 -11.64 7.43
CA SER A 97 18.36 -10.81 7.40
C SER A 97 18.05 -9.53 8.18
N ASN A 98 19.05 -8.78 8.67
CA ASN A 98 18.83 -7.46 9.27
C ASN A 98 18.05 -6.58 8.27
N PRO A 99 16.74 -6.33 8.46
CA PRO A 99 16.00 -5.52 7.50
C PRO A 99 16.61 -4.13 7.55
N THR A 100 17.02 -3.63 6.39
CA THR A 100 17.45 -2.24 6.31
C THR A 100 16.23 -1.36 6.61
N PRO A 101 16.40 -0.14 7.14
CA PRO A 101 15.28 0.77 7.38
C PRO A 101 14.36 0.96 6.16
N MET A 102 14.90 0.79 4.94
CA MET A 102 14.20 0.84 3.66
C MET A 102 13.17 -0.26 3.48
N ASP A 103 13.42 -1.46 4.02
CA ASP A 103 12.53 -2.62 3.89
C ASP A 103 11.24 -2.45 4.72
N ARG A 104 11.20 -1.46 5.60
CA ARG A 104 10.07 -1.17 6.49
C ARG A 104 9.62 0.28 6.34
N PRO A 105 8.51 0.56 5.63
CA PRO A 105 8.06 1.91 5.29
C PRO A 105 7.95 2.87 6.50
N GLU A 106 7.42 2.35 7.61
CA GLU A 106 7.27 3.13 8.85
C GLU A 106 8.61 3.46 9.51
N ILE A 107 9.58 2.55 9.47
CA ILE A 107 10.91 2.77 10.02
C ILE A 107 11.67 3.75 9.13
N PHE A 108 11.61 3.57 7.81
CA PHE A 108 12.17 4.50 6.84
C PHE A 108 11.66 5.93 7.08
N ARG A 109 10.33 6.12 7.13
CA ARG A 109 9.71 7.42 7.36
C ARG A 109 10.16 8.04 8.70
N LYS A 110 10.21 7.25 9.76
CA LYS A 110 10.67 7.70 11.09
C LYS A 110 12.15 8.12 11.08
N THR A 111 13.00 7.38 10.39
CA THR A 111 14.43 7.71 10.26
C THR A 111 14.61 9.02 9.48
N CYS A 112 13.95 9.17 8.33
CA CYS A 112 13.99 10.42 7.56
C CYS A 112 13.45 11.61 8.37
N ASN A 113 12.37 11.42 9.14
CA ASN A 113 11.81 12.46 9.99
C ASN A 113 12.73 12.83 11.17
N THR A 114 13.37 11.84 11.79
CA THR A 114 14.36 12.07 12.85
C THR A 114 15.55 12.88 12.33
N HIS A 115 16.06 12.51 11.16
CA HIS A 115 17.16 13.23 10.52
C HIS A 115 16.76 14.64 10.11
N ALA A 116 15.55 14.82 9.56
CA ALA A 116 15.00 16.14 9.28
C ALA A 116 14.90 17.01 10.54
N PHE A 117 14.43 16.44 11.64
CA PHE A 117 14.34 17.16 12.92
C PHE A 117 15.72 17.59 13.42
N GLN A 118 16.74 16.73 13.29
CA GLN A 118 18.12 17.06 13.66
C GLN A 118 18.67 18.21 12.82
N ILE A 119 18.45 18.18 11.51
CA ILE A 119 18.84 19.26 10.59
C ILE A 119 18.16 20.58 11.00
N VAL A 120 16.85 20.56 11.22
CA VAL A 120 16.11 21.76 11.62
C VAL A 120 16.58 22.27 12.98
N LYS A 121 16.81 21.39 13.96
CA LYS A 121 17.32 21.78 15.27
C LYS A 121 18.70 22.45 15.17
N HIS A 122 19.58 21.90 14.34
CA HIS A 122 20.91 22.47 14.11
C HIS A 122 20.83 23.85 13.46
N CYS A 123 20.15 23.97 12.32
CA CYS A 123 20.00 25.25 11.61
C CYS A 123 19.22 26.31 12.42
N ASN A 124 18.21 25.89 13.20
CA ASN A 124 17.43 26.82 14.02
C ASN A 124 18.19 27.34 15.24
N SER A 125 19.31 26.73 15.60
CA SER A 125 20.19 27.25 16.67
C SER A 125 20.80 28.60 16.30
N GLU A 126 20.97 28.86 14.99
CA GLU A 126 21.46 30.13 14.46
C GLU A 126 20.30 31.07 14.07
N LEU A 127 19.22 30.53 13.51
CA LEU A 127 18.10 31.32 12.97
C LEU A 127 17.08 31.79 14.01
N ASN A 128 17.05 31.18 15.21
CA ASN A 128 16.16 31.55 16.33
C ASN A 128 14.65 31.65 15.98
N VAL A 129 14.16 30.84 15.05
CA VAL A 129 12.73 30.81 14.69
C VAL A 129 11.93 30.22 15.85
N ARG A 130 10.94 30.98 16.35
CA ARG A 130 10.10 30.59 17.50
C ARG A 130 8.77 29.94 17.10
N ASN A 131 8.36 30.09 15.85
CA ASN A 131 7.07 29.59 15.40
C ASN A 131 7.11 28.07 15.17
N LYS A 132 6.54 27.32 16.11
CA LYS A 132 6.48 25.85 16.06
C LYS A 132 5.80 25.29 14.81
N ARG A 133 4.79 25.98 14.24
CA ARG A 133 4.10 25.52 13.02
C ARG A 133 5.02 25.60 11.79
N ILE A 134 5.80 26.68 11.69
CA ILE A 134 6.76 26.87 10.61
C ILE A 134 7.89 25.86 10.73
N LEU A 135 8.44 25.67 11.94
CA LEU A 135 9.45 24.65 12.18
C LEU A 135 8.97 23.24 11.83
N HIS A 136 7.72 22.90 12.19
CA HIS A 136 7.12 21.62 11.82
C HIS A 136 6.99 21.46 10.31
N LEU A 137 6.49 22.48 9.60
CA LEU A 137 6.38 22.45 8.14
C LEU A 137 7.75 22.27 7.47
N ILE A 138 8.76 23.02 7.90
CA ILE A 138 10.14 22.89 7.40
C ILE A 138 10.66 21.48 7.65
N THR A 139 10.45 20.94 8.86
CA THR A 139 10.84 19.57 9.21
C THR A 139 10.18 18.55 8.29
N SER A 140 8.87 18.68 8.03
CA SER A 140 8.15 17.78 7.13
C SER A 140 8.63 17.87 5.68
N LEU A 141 8.95 19.08 5.19
CA LEU A 141 9.49 19.29 3.84
C LEU A 141 10.91 18.71 3.71
N ILE A 142 11.78 18.89 4.71
CA ILE A 142 13.11 18.27 4.72
C ILE A 142 13.01 16.75 4.80
N SER A 143 12.08 16.21 5.59
CA SER A 143 11.81 14.77 5.64
C SER A 143 11.41 14.24 4.27
N LEU A 144 10.53 14.95 3.55
CA LEU A 144 10.11 14.59 2.19
C LEU A 144 11.30 14.57 1.21
N LEU A 145 12.18 15.58 1.28
CA LEU A 145 13.38 15.65 0.45
C LEU A 145 14.39 14.54 0.78
N LEU A 146 14.55 14.20 2.05
CA LEU A 146 15.40 13.08 2.48
C LEU A 146 14.85 11.74 2.00
N GLN A 147 13.53 11.55 2.06
CA GLN A 147 12.89 10.35 1.49
C GLN A 147 13.20 10.23 0.00
N LEU A 148 13.04 11.33 -0.75
CA LEU A 148 13.33 11.38 -2.18
C LEU A 148 14.81 11.10 -2.49
N ARG A 149 15.73 11.70 -1.72
CA ARG A 149 17.18 11.47 -1.87
C ARG A 149 17.53 10.00 -1.68
N THR A 150 17.01 9.36 -0.64
CA THR A 150 17.34 7.95 -0.36
C THR A 150 16.81 7.03 -1.45
N ILE A 151 15.58 7.28 -1.93
CA ILE A 151 15.00 6.55 -3.07
C ILE A 151 15.85 6.74 -4.33
N GLY A 152 16.26 7.98 -4.64
CA GLY A 152 17.05 8.28 -5.83
C GLY A 152 18.49 7.77 -5.80
N ALA A 153 19.10 7.69 -4.60
CA ALA A 153 20.50 7.28 -4.43
C ALA A 153 20.73 5.80 -4.73
N GLU A 154 19.75 4.92 -4.49
CA GLU A 154 19.94 3.47 -4.59
C GLU A 154 19.89 2.92 -6.02
N LYS A 155 19.63 3.75 -7.05
CA LYS A 155 19.41 3.32 -8.46
C LYS A 155 18.44 2.13 -8.62
N LYS A 156 17.64 1.84 -7.59
CA LYS A 156 16.68 0.75 -7.54
C LYS A 156 15.35 1.27 -8.08
N ARG A 157 14.63 0.44 -8.84
CA ARG A 157 13.27 0.78 -9.27
C ARG A 157 12.41 1.03 -8.02
N LEU A 158 11.70 2.16 -8.02
CA LEU A 158 10.73 2.51 -7.00
C LEU A 158 9.75 1.35 -6.76
N SER A 159 9.66 0.87 -5.54
CA SER A 159 8.59 -0.05 -5.16
C SER A 159 7.24 0.70 -5.15
N PRO A 160 6.12 0.02 -5.47
CA PRO A 160 4.78 0.58 -5.23
C PRO A 160 4.58 1.05 -3.79
N LEU A 161 5.24 0.37 -2.83
CA LEU A 161 5.22 0.76 -1.42
C LEU A 161 5.92 2.11 -1.19
N ASP A 162 7.07 2.35 -1.80
CA ASP A 162 7.82 3.62 -1.67
C ASP A 162 7.00 4.79 -2.22
N SER A 163 6.35 4.55 -3.36
CA SER A 163 5.42 5.52 -3.96
C SER A 163 4.26 5.87 -3.02
N GLN A 164 3.75 4.88 -2.28
CA GLN A 164 2.65 5.07 -1.33
C GLN A 164 3.11 5.84 -0.09
N ILE A 165 4.28 5.53 0.48
CA ILE A 165 4.85 6.29 1.63
C ILE A 165 5.00 7.76 1.27
N PHE A 166 5.50 8.03 0.07
CA PHE A 166 5.74 9.38 -0.39
C PHE A 166 4.43 10.14 -0.65
N ALA A 167 3.44 9.48 -1.26
CA ALA A 167 2.11 10.05 -1.44
C ALA A 167 1.42 10.37 -0.11
N GLU A 168 1.56 9.50 0.89
CA GLU A 168 1.02 9.73 2.23
C GLU A 168 1.74 10.89 2.94
N SER A 169 3.06 11.00 2.79
CA SER A 169 3.83 12.13 3.34
C SER A 169 3.40 13.47 2.72
N LEU A 170 3.16 13.52 1.40
CA LEU A 170 2.61 14.70 0.73
C LEU A 170 1.21 15.07 1.26
N LYS A 171 0.35 14.07 1.44
CA LYS A 171 -1.01 14.26 1.98
C LYS A 171 -0.95 14.80 3.42
N GLN A 172 -0.06 14.26 4.25
CA GLN A 172 0.13 14.74 5.62
C GLN A 172 0.61 16.19 5.68
N ILE A 173 1.54 16.58 4.80
CA ILE A 173 1.99 17.98 4.71
C ILE A 173 0.84 18.89 4.30
N ARG A 174 0.05 18.48 3.29
CA ARG A 174 -1.12 19.24 2.82
C ARG A 174 -2.15 19.50 3.92
N LEU A 175 -2.39 18.52 4.81
CA LEU A 175 -3.33 18.67 5.94
C LEU A 175 -2.87 19.72 6.97
N HIS A 176 -1.57 19.99 7.06
CA HIS A 176 -1.00 20.97 8.01
C HIS A 176 -0.85 22.37 7.40
N ILE A 177 -1.14 22.54 6.10
CA ILE A 177 -1.05 23.81 5.40
C ILE A 177 -2.36 24.57 5.51
N ALA A 178 -2.28 25.87 5.75
CA ALA A 178 -3.46 26.74 5.79
C ALA A 178 -4.18 26.73 4.43
N PRO A 179 -5.53 26.73 4.38
CA PRO A 179 -6.29 26.63 3.12
C PRO A 179 -5.89 27.67 2.08
N LYS A 180 -5.56 28.88 2.52
CA LYS A 180 -5.05 29.98 1.68
C LYS A 180 -3.76 29.68 0.92
N ASN A 181 -2.95 28.74 1.42
CA ASN A 181 -1.67 28.34 0.83
C ASN A 181 -1.76 26.96 0.15
N ALA A 182 -2.93 26.32 0.14
CA ALA A 182 -3.11 24.99 -0.43
C ALA A 182 -2.88 24.98 -1.94
N ALA A 183 -3.33 26.02 -2.67
CA ALA A 183 -3.08 26.18 -4.10
C ALA A 183 -1.58 26.29 -4.39
N ALA A 184 -0.87 27.16 -3.66
CA ALA A 184 0.58 27.31 -3.78
C ALA A 184 1.34 26.01 -3.49
N PHE A 185 0.93 25.24 -2.47
CA PHE A 185 1.55 23.94 -2.20
C PHE A 185 1.30 22.93 -3.33
N GLN A 186 0.09 22.92 -3.87
CA GLN A 186 -0.25 22.04 -4.99
C GLN A 186 0.63 22.34 -6.21
N ASP A 187 0.70 23.61 -6.60
CA ASP A 187 1.38 24.05 -7.82
C ASP A 187 2.90 23.94 -7.69
N TYR A 188 3.48 24.34 -6.56
CA TYR A 188 4.93 24.39 -6.39
C TYR A 188 5.56 23.11 -5.82
N ILE A 189 4.78 22.21 -5.21
CA ILE A 189 5.34 21.02 -4.55
C ILE A 189 4.65 19.76 -5.04
N GLU A 190 3.31 19.67 -4.94
CA GLU A 190 2.59 18.42 -5.20
C GLU A 190 2.74 17.95 -6.66
N VAL A 191 2.62 18.86 -7.64
CA VAL A 191 2.76 18.55 -9.06
C VAL A 191 4.18 18.09 -9.39
N HIS A 192 5.19 18.85 -8.97
CA HIS A 192 6.59 18.53 -9.25
C HIS A 192 7.02 17.21 -8.61
N MET A 193 6.60 16.96 -7.37
CA MET A 193 6.93 15.73 -6.66
C MET A 193 6.25 14.49 -7.29
N LYS A 194 5.01 14.62 -7.78
CA LYS A 194 4.35 13.56 -8.57
C LYS A 194 5.06 13.31 -9.90
N GLN A 195 5.55 14.36 -10.56
CA GLN A 195 6.27 14.24 -11.82
C GLN A 195 7.62 13.54 -11.63
N ILE A 196 8.36 13.88 -10.57
CA ILE A 196 9.61 13.20 -10.22
C ILE A 196 9.34 11.71 -9.96
N LEU A 197 8.34 11.37 -9.15
CA LEU A 197 7.93 9.97 -8.92
C LEU A 197 7.57 9.23 -10.22
N LYS A 198 6.95 9.92 -11.19
CA LYS A 198 6.61 9.33 -12.48
C LYS A 198 7.85 9.06 -13.33
N MET A 199 8.83 9.96 -13.32
CA MET A 199 10.11 9.78 -14.03
C MET A 199 10.91 8.62 -13.43
N THR A 200 10.92 8.48 -12.11
CA THR A 200 11.66 7.40 -11.42
C THR A 200 10.99 6.02 -11.53
N LYS A 201 9.82 5.92 -12.20
CA LYS A 201 9.13 4.65 -12.52
C LYS A 201 9.46 4.10 -13.93
N GLN A 202 10.01 4.92 -14.83
CA GLN A 202 10.43 4.52 -16.19
C GLN A 202 11.81 3.86 -16.14
#